data_AF-A0A6I4ILC4-F1
#
_entry.id   AF-A0A6I4ILC4-F1
#
_cell.length_a   1.000
_cell.length_b   1.000
_cell.length_c   1.000
_cell.angle_alpha   90.00
_cell.angle_beta   90.00
_cell.angle_gamma   90.00
#
_symmetry.space_group_name_H-M   'P 1'
#
loop_
_entity.id
_entity.type
_entity.pdbx_description
1 polymer ?
#
loop_
_entity_poly.entity_id
_entity_poly.type
_entity_poly.pdbx_seq_one_letter_code
_entity_poly.pdbx_strand_id
1 'polypeptide(L)'
;MKHIFILISVFAALFVFDDINIQWEDEVTGDFSFSKKQSMKCEAWCYEFAGCTEIFAKRLSKDSIVCYTLPNETTHSTLHFYIVKDKICQPRIELNSITGTKKNYSSNKGKMKIDKKLFQKKIVKADFEMQFHHDENPSKSMFWKGKIFAKIK
;
A
#
# COMPACT_ATOMS: atom_id res chain seq x y z
N MET A 1 -33.18 -27.94 -26.40
CA MET A 1 -32.83 -28.12 -24.98
C MET A 1 -31.51 -28.88 -24.88
N LYS A 2 -30.42 -28.17 -24.58
CA LYS A 2 -29.18 -28.73 -24.02
C LYS A 2 -28.42 -27.57 -23.40
N HIS A 3 -28.14 -27.74 -22.12
CA HIS A 3 -27.51 -26.80 -21.20
C HIS A 3 -26.06 -26.51 -21.59
N ILE A 4 -25.59 -25.32 -21.23
CA ILE A 4 -24.31 -25.09 -20.54
C ILE A 4 -24.40 -23.68 -19.96
N PHE A 5 -24.80 -23.59 -18.69
CA PHE A 5 -24.50 -22.42 -17.87
C PHE A 5 -23.06 -22.62 -17.39
N ILE A 6 -22.11 -21.89 -17.96
CA ILE A 6 -20.77 -21.77 -17.37
C ILE A 6 -20.93 -20.83 -16.17
N LEU A 7 -21.21 -21.42 -15.01
CA LEU A 7 -21.01 -20.76 -13.72
C LEU A 7 -19.49 -20.62 -13.56
N ILE A 8 -18.94 -19.46 -13.90
CA ILE A 8 -17.57 -19.13 -13.52
C ILE A 8 -17.60 -18.89 -12.01
N SER A 9 -17.39 -19.97 -11.26
CA SER A 9 -17.06 -19.90 -9.84
C SER A 9 -15.69 -19.23 -9.72
N VAL A 10 -15.66 -17.91 -9.58
CA VAL A 10 -14.49 -17.24 -9.02
C VAL A 10 -14.51 -17.55 -7.53
N PHE A 11 -14.04 -18.76 -7.19
CA PHE A 11 -13.45 -19.05 -5.90
C PHE A 11 -12.19 -18.17 -5.83
N ALA A 12 -12.37 -16.89 -5.53
CA ALA A 12 -11.28 -16.07 -5.07
C ALA A 12 -10.83 -16.73 -3.77
N ALA A 13 -9.67 -17.39 -3.82
CA ALA A 13 -9.00 -17.89 -2.64
C ALA A 13 -9.08 -16.81 -1.57
N LEU A 14 -9.77 -17.12 -0.46
CA LEU A 14 -9.77 -16.33 0.76
C LEU A 14 -8.34 -16.42 1.33
N PHE A 15 -7.41 -15.73 0.68
CA PHE A 15 -6.27 -15.19 1.39
C PHE A 15 -6.88 -14.20 2.37
N VAL A 16 -6.87 -14.56 3.65
CA VAL A 16 -7.20 -13.67 4.75
C VAL A 16 -6.11 -12.61 4.74
N PHE A 17 -6.30 -11.58 3.91
CA PHE A 17 -5.53 -10.37 4.03
C PHE A 17 -6.12 -9.60 5.20
N ASP A 18 -5.29 -9.28 6.18
CA ASP A 18 -5.71 -8.44 7.28
C ASP A 18 -5.92 -7.01 6.76
N ASP A 19 -7.16 -6.71 6.41
CA ASP A 19 -7.58 -5.35 6.09
C ASP A 19 -7.27 -4.43 7.28
N ILE A 20 -6.68 -3.27 7.01
CA ILE A 20 -6.41 -2.27 8.05
C ILE A 20 -7.52 -1.23 8.02
N ASN A 21 -8.21 -1.04 9.14
CA ASN A 21 -9.21 0.03 9.24
C ASN A 21 -8.52 1.41 9.19
N ILE A 22 -9.08 2.31 8.37
CA ILE A 22 -8.60 3.67 8.26
C ILE A 22 -9.05 4.47 9.48
N GLN A 23 -8.11 5.17 10.10
CA GLN A 23 -8.40 6.19 11.11
C GLN A 23 -8.63 7.52 10.38
N TRP A 24 -9.88 7.85 10.11
CA TRP A 24 -10.24 9.13 9.51
C TRP A 24 -10.11 10.25 10.53
N GLU A 25 -9.28 11.24 10.22
CA GLU A 25 -9.04 12.41 11.06
C GLU A 25 -9.47 13.67 10.31
N ASP A 26 -10.00 14.67 11.02
CA ASP A 26 -10.32 15.97 10.39
C ASP A 26 -9.08 16.70 9.89
N GLU A 27 -7.94 16.45 10.54
CA GLU A 27 -6.62 16.90 10.15
C GLU A 27 -5.56 15.92 10.63
N VAL A 28 -4.69 15.46 9.72
CA VAL A 28 -3.50 14.66 10.11
C VAL A 28 -2.32 15.60 10.34
N THR A 29 -1.78 15.62 11.56
CA THR A 29 -0.68 16.48 11.99
C THR A 29 0.70 15.82 11.82
N GLY A 30 1.77 16.62 11.87
CA GLY A 30 3.16 16.19 11.70
C GLY A 30 3.87 16.91 10.55
N ASP A 31 5.14 16.56 10.29
CA ASP A 31 5.90 17.16 9.19
C ASP A 31 5.49 16.61 7.82
N PHE A 32 4.64 17.37 7.11
CA PHE A 32 4.27 17.15 5.70
C PHE A 32 5.00 18.14 4.77
N SER A 33 6.22 18.56 5.10
CA SER A 33 7.02 19.46 4.25
C SER A 33 7.72 18.65 3.14
N PHE A 34 7.00 18.33 2.07
CA PHE A 34 7.56 17.64 0.90
C PHE A 34 8.20 18.64 -0.06
N SER A 35 9.34 18.28 -0.66
CA SER A 35 9.82 19.02 -1.83
C SER A 35 8.88 18.81 -3.02
N LYS A 36 8.94 19.70 -4.03
CA LYS A 36 8.01 19.70 -5.18
C LYS A 36 7.88 18.37 -5.92
N LYS A 37 8.90 17.50 -5.86
CA LYS A 37 8.95 16.20 -6.54
C LYS A 37 8.65 15.02 -5.62
N GLN A 38 8.31 15.25 -4.35
CA GLN A 38 8.08 14.18 -3.38
C GLN A 38 6.60 14.09 -3.03
N SER A 39 6.08 12.87 -2.98
CA SER A 39 4.75 12.57 -2.44
C SER A 39 4.80 11.60 -1.25
N MET A 40 5.99 11.14 -0.88
CA MET A 40 6.20 10.25 0.26
C MET A 40 7.53 10.54 0.97
N LYS A 41 7.52 10.40 2.30
CA LYS A 41 8.70 10.31 3.17
C LYS A 41 8.52 9.03 3.96
N CYS A 42 9.46 8.09 3.87
CA CYS A 42 9.28 6.80 4.52
C CYS A 42 10.60 6.17 4.97
N GLU A 43 10.46 5.22 5.89
CA GLU A 43 11.47 4.26 6.30
C GLU A 43 10.88 2.86 6.08
N ALA A 44 11.69 1.94 5.58
CA ALA A 44 11.31 0.55 5.46
C ALA A 44 12.48 -0.35 5.81
N TRP A 45 12.16 -1.51 6.36
CA TRP A 45 13.08 -2.63 6.42
C TRP A 45 12.46 -3.79 5.66
N CYS A 46 12.98 -4.03 4.46
CA CYS A 46 12.65 -5.13 3.57
C CYS A 46 13.85 -5.38 2.64
N TYR A 47 13.80 -6.47 1.87
CA TYR A 47 14.87 -6.79 0.94
C TYR A 47 15.02 -5.73 -0.15
N GLU A 48 16.27 -5.43 -0.51
CA GLU A 48 16.60 -4.57 -1.65
C GLU A 48 15.86 -3.22 -1.63
N PHE A 49 15.85 -2.57 -0.46
CA PHE A 49 15.29 -1.24 -0.27
C PHE A 49 16.37 -0.25 0.18
N ALA A 50 16.55 0.81 -0.61
CA ALA A 50 17.49 1.90 -0.31
C ALA A 50 16.78 3.26 -0.22
N GLY A 51 15.44 3.28 -0.21
CA GLY A 51 14.63 4.48 -0.09
C GLY A 51 13.61 4.63 -1.21
N CYS A 52 12.56 5.41 -0.92
CA CYS A 52 11.52 5.78 -1.86
C CYS A 52 10.90 7.12 -1.43
N THR A 53 10.67 8.02 -2.39
CA THR A 53 10.19 9.38 -2.13
C THR A 53 8.89 9.71 -2.85
N GLU A 54 8.37 8.76 -3.63
CA GLU A 54 7.17 8.91 -4.44
C GLU A 54 6.23 7.74 -4.22
N ILE A 55 4.96 8.08 -4.06
CA ILE A 55 3.83 7.16 -4.11
C ILE A 55 2.78 7.72 -5.06
N PHE A 56 2.19 6.84 -5.85
CA PHE A 56 1.13 7.16 -6.80
C PHE A 56 -0.21 6.73 -6.24
N ALA A 57 -1.18 7.63 -6.25
CA ALA A 57 -2.57 7.32 -5.94
C ALA A 57 -3.40 7.45 -7.22
N LYS A 58 -4.06 6.38 -7.64
CA LYS A 58 -4.90 6.35 -8.85
C LYS A 58 -6.28 5.83 -8.53
N ARG A 59 -7.32 6.54 -8.95
CA ARG A 59 -8.70 6.09 -8.82
C ARG A 59 -8.96 4.93 -9.78
N LEU A 60 -9.46 3.81 -9.25
CA LEU A 60 -9.88 2.66 -10.04
C LEU A 60 -11.41 2.65 -10.24
N SER A 61 -12.16 3.07 -9.23
CA SER A 61 -13.62 3.22 -9.29
C SER A 61 -14.11 4.35 -8.39
N LYS A 62 -15.44 4.48 -8.23
CA LYS A 62 -16.04 5.44 -7.29
C LYS A 62 -15.49 5.26 -5.87
N ASP A 63 -15.33 4.01 -5.44
CA ASP A 63 -15.03 3.65 -4.05
C ASP A 63 -13.65 3.02 -3.86
N SER A 64 -12.83 2.94 -4.92
CA SER A 64 -11.51 2.31 -4.87
C SER A 64 -10.40 3.16 -5.47
N ILE A 65 -9.30 3.24 -4.74
CA ILE A 65 -8.05 3.89 -5.14
C ILE A 65 -6.93 2.89 -4.93
N VAL A 66 -6.02 2.79 -5.89
CA VAL A 66 -4.77 2.05 -5.74
C VAL A 66 -3.66 3.02 -5.36
N CYS A 67 -2.83 2.60 -4.41
CA CYS A 67 -1.65 3.31 -3.96
C CYS A 67 -0.42 2.42 -4.14
N TYR A 68 0.60 2.91 -4.83
CA TYR A 68 1.81 2.13 -5.07
C TYR A 68 3.06 2.98 -5.25
N THR A 69 4.20 2.44 -4.88
CA THR A 69 5.52 2.99 -5.20
C THR A 69 6.09 2.33 -6.44
N LEU A 70 7.11 2.94 -7.05
CA LEU A 70 7.86 2.36 -8.16
C LEU A 70 9.26 1.95 -7.69
N PRO A 71 9.86 0.94 -8.34
CA PRO A 71 11.27 0.65 -8.11
C PRO A 71 12.14 1.81 -8.63
N ASN A 72 13.38 1.84 -8.19
CA ASN A 72 14.41 2.75 -8.72
C ASN A 72 15.75 2.01 -8.84
N GLU A 73 16.82 2.72 -9.15
CA GLU A 73 18.16 2.14 -9.37
C GLU A 73 18.71 1.35 -8.17
N THR A 74 18.24 1.65 -6.94
CA THR A 74 18.74 1.06 -5.70
C THR A 74 17.65 0.40 -4.84
N THR A 75 16.38 0.49 -5.26
CA THR A 75 15.22 -0.09 -4.59
C THR A 75 14.44 -0.97 -5.56
N HIS A 76 14.40 -2.26 -5.26
CA HIS A 76 13.69 -3.29 -6.03
C HIS A 76 12.44 -3.82 -5.32
N SER A 77 12.16 -3.32 -4.12
CA SER A 77 10.93 -3.54 -3.37
C SER A 77 9.96 -2.37 -3.51
N THR A 78 8.71 -2.66 -3.81
CA THR A 78 7.63 -1.65 -3.91
C THR A 78 6.53 -1.89 -2.90
N LEU A 79 5.96 -0.82 -2.35
CA LEU A 79 4.75 -0.86 -1.53
C LEU A 79 3.53 -0.80 -2.43
N HIS A 80 2.54 -1.63 -2.18
CA HIS A 80 1.26 -1.62 -2.89
C HIS A 80 0.10 -1.85 -1.93
N PHE A 81 -0.97 -1.07 -2.04
CA PHE A 81 -2.21 -1.27 -1.30
C PHE A 81 -3.40 -0.60 -2.00
N TYR A 82 -4.62 -0.91 -1.56
CA TYR A 82 -5.83 -0.27 -2.03
C TYR A 82 -6.52 0.46 -0.88
N ILE A 83 -7.09 1.62 -1.15
CA ILE A 83 -8.07 2.28 -0.28
C ILE A 83 -9.45 1.93 -0.83
N VAL A 84 -10.23 1.17 -0.06
CA VAL A 84 -11.60 0.77 -0.43
C VAL A 84 -12.53 1.16 0.71
N LYS A 85 -13.40 2.15 0.47
CA LYS A 85 -14.22 2.79 1.50
C LYS A 85 -13.36 3.21 2.71
N ASP A 86 -13.54 2.55 3.86
CA ASP A 86 -12.89 2.87 5.14
C ASP A 86 -11.75 1.90 5.50
N LYS A 87 -11.23 1.17 4.50
CA LYS A 87 -10.20 0.14 4.70
C LYS A 87 -9.03 0.29 3.75
N ILE A 88 -7.86 -0.11 4.26
CA ILE A 88 -6.71 -0.46 3.45
C ILE A 88 -6.74 -1.94 3.17
N CYS A 89 -6.85 -2.31 1.90
CA CYS A 89 -6.96 -3.69 1.45
C CYS A 89 -5.67 -4.13 0.75
N GLN A 90 -5.33 -5.41 0.96
CA GLN A 90 -4.16 -6.08 0.38
C GLN A 90 -2.85 -5.27 0.44
N PRO A 91 -2.47 -4.70 1.60
CA PRO A 91 -1.17 -4.06 1.72
C PRO A 91 -0.09 -5.12 1.57
N ARG A 92 0.87 -4.88 0.67
CA ARG A 92 1.97 -5.81 0.40
C ARG A 92 3.23 -5.10 -0.06
N ILE A 93 4.36 -5.76 0.16
CA ILE A 93 5.62 -5.45 -0.49
C ILE A 93 5.78 -6.42 -1.66
N GLU A 94 6.03 -5.88 -2.85
CA GLU A 94 6.41 -6.67 -4.02
C GLU A 94 7.92 -6.50 -4.25
N LEU A 95 8.68 -7.59 -4.11
CA LEU A 95 10.11 -7.66 -4.41
C LEU A 95 10.31 -8.21 -5.82
N ASN A 96 11.05 -7.48 -6.64
CA ASN A 96 11.53 -7.94 -7.95
C ASN A 96 13.06 -7.95 -7.94
N SER A 97 13.64 -8.98 -7.33
CA SER A 97 15.06 -9.06 -6.97
C SER A 97 15.97 -8.99 -8.18
N ILE A 98 17.14 -8.37 -8.00
CA ILE A 98 18.24 -8.38 -8.98
C ILE A 98 18.73 -9.81 -9.31
N THR A 99 18.43 -10.79 -8.47
CA THR A 99 18.73 -12.21 -8.69
C THR A 99 17.69 -12.92 -9.57
N GLY A 100 16.67 -12.20 -10.05
CA GLY A 100 15.58 -12.73 -10.88
C GLY A 100 14.40 -13.32 -10.09
N THR A 101 14.47 -13.32 -8.76
CA THR A 101 13.39 -13.83 -7.90
C THR A 101 12.31 -12.77 -7.68
N LYS A 102 11.03 -13.16 -7.82
CA LYS A 102 9.88 -12.32 -7.46
C LYS A 102 9.18 -12.85 -6.22
N LYS A 103 8.88 -11.97 -5.26
CA LYS A 103 8.19 -12.33 -4.02
C LYS A 103 7.19 -11.26 -3.59
N ASN A 104 6.15 -11.70 -2.90
CA ASN A 104 5.16 -10.81 -2.29
C ASN A 104 5.12 -11.08 -0.78
N TYR A 105 5.19 -10.01 0.00
CA TYR A 105 5.07 -10.05 1.46
C TYR A 105 3.78 -9.34 1.85
N SER A 106 2.77 -10.10 2.25
CA SER A 106 1.48 -9.57 2.68
C SER A 106 1.59 -8.94 4.06
N SER A 107 0.82 -7.88 4.30
CA SER A 107 0.73 -7.26 5.62
C SER A 107 -0.04 -8.16 6.59
N ASN A 108 0.39 -8.15 7.85
CA ASN A 108 -0.27 -8.86 8.96
C ASN A 108 -0.90 -7.90 9.99
N LYS A 109 -0.53 -6.62 9.94
CA LYS A 109 -1.13 -5.54 10.73
C LYS A 109 -0.59 -4.20 10.27
N GLY A 110 -1.31 -3.15 10.62
CA GLY A 110 -0.81 -1.80 10.48
C GLY A 110 -1.78 -0.77 11.04
N LYS A 111 -1.42 0.49 10.85
CA LYS A 111 -2.22 1.66 11.20
C LYS A 111 -2.07 2.67 10.07
N MET A 112 -3.18 3.31 9.71
CA MET A 112 -3.15 4.39 8.74
C MET A 112 -4.17 5.47 9.13
N LYS A 113 -3.68 6.69 9.32
CA LYS A 113 -4.50 7.88 9.52
C LYS A 113 -4.61 8.62 8.19
N ILE A 114 -5.81 9.02 7.81
CA ILE A 114 -6.05 9.80 6.58
C ILE A 114 -6.82 11.07 6.90
N ASP A 115 -6.35 12.18 6.34
CA ASP A 115 -6.99 13.49 6.43
C ASP A 115 -8.28 13.49 5.59
N LYS A 116 -9.42 13.53 6.28
CA LYS A 116 -10.75 13.45 5.69
C LYS A 116 -11.03 14.60 4.73
N LYS A 117 -10.66 15.83 5.12
CA LYS A 117 -10.95 17.04 4.33
C LYS A 117 -10.15 17.08 3.04
N LEU A 118 -8.88 16.68 3.09
CA LEU A 118 -8.03 16.60 1.90
C LEU A 118 -8.39 15.41 1.02
N PHE A 119 -8.83 14.29 1.60
CA PHE A 119 -9.30 13.15 0.83
C PHE A 119 -10.52 13.49 -0.03
N GLN A 120 -11.47 14.27 0.50
CA GLN A 120 -12.60 14.84 -0.25
C GLN A 120 -12.14 15.74 -1.42
N LYS A 121 -10.99 16.39 -1.28
CA LYS A 121 -10.32 17.20 -2.32
C LYS A 121 -9.41 16.37 -3.24
N LYS A 122 -9.57 15.05 -3.26
CA LYS A 122 -8.79 14.10 -4.06
C LYS A 122 -7.29 14.11 -3.73
N ILE A 123 -6.93 14.25 -2.45
CA ILE A 123 -5.56 14.17 -1.95
C ILE A 123 -5.47 13.13 -0.85
N VAL A 124 -4.58 12.15 -0.98
CA VAL A 124 -4.18 11.27 0.12
C VAL A 124 -3.12 12.00 0.94
N LYS A 125 -3.53 12.63 2.05
CA LYS A 125 -2.61 13.05 3.12
C LYS A 125 -2.73 12.04 4.26
N ALA A 126 -1.67 11.30 4.52
CA ALA A 126 -1.73 10.17 5.45
C ALA A 126 -0.45 9.98 6.25
N ASP A 127 -0.60 9.39 7.43
CA ASP A 127 0.47 8.86 8.27
C ASP A 127 0.23 7.36 8.43
N PHE A 128 1.25 6.53 8.17
CA PHE A 128 1.07 5.09 8.12
C PHE A 128 2.25 4.32 8.72
N GLU A 129 1.94 3.14 9.25
CA GLU A 129 2.90 2.14 9.68
C GLU A 129 2.29 0.75 9.41
N MET A 130 2.98 -0.07 8.63
CA MET A 130 2.55 -1.41 8.27
C MET A 130 3.66 -2.41 8.57
N GLN A 131 3.27 -3.59 9.06
CA GLN A 131 4.14 -4.74 9.25
C GLN A 131 3.74 -5.85 8.27
N PHE A 132 4.72 -6.64 7.85
CA PHE A 132 4.57 -7.65 6.82
C PHE A 132 5.11 -8.99 7.31
N HIS A 133 4.53 -10.07 6.80
CA HIS A 133 5.05 -11.41 7.01
C HIS A 133 6.46 -11.55 6.41
N HIS A 134 7.30 -12.30 7.11
CA HIS A 134 8.67 -12.58 6.71
C HIS A 134 8.95 -14.08 6.86
N ASP A 135 8.46 -14.86 5.91
CA ASP A 135 8.48 -16.32 6.00
C ASP A 135 9.90 -16.88 6.00
N GLU A 136 10.85 -16.22 5.36
CA GLU A 136 12.27 -16.60 5.32
C GLU A 136 13.00 -16.30 6.62
N ASN A 137 12.52 -15.34 7.41
CA ASN A 137 13.08 -15.04 8.72
C ASN A 137 12.00 -14.49 9.67
N PRO A 138 11.18 -15.38 10.26
CA PRO A 138 10.05 -14.98 11.11
C PRO A 138 10.46 -14.19 12.37
N SER A 139 11.74 -14.26 12.76
CA SER A 139 12.30 -13.51 13.91
C SER A 139 12.55 -12.03 13.62
N LYS A 140 12.53 -11.61 12.35
CA LYS A 140 12.75 -10.21 11.93
C LYS A 140 11.51 -9.65 11.26
N SER A 141 10.91 -8.62 11.86
CA SER A 141 9.73 -7.96 11.30
C SER A 141 10.08 -7.13 10.06
N MET A 142 9.41 -7.40 8.94
CA MET A 142 9.39 -6.48 7.80
C MET A 142 8.40 -5.35 8.04
N PHE A 143 8.80 -4.13 7.69
CA PHE A 143 7.93 -2.97 7.89
C PHE A 143 8.10 -1.91 6.81
N TRP A 144 7.07 -1.08 6.66
CA TRP A 144 7.09 0.17 5.91
C TRP A 144 6.24 1.19 6.66
N LYS A 145 6.84 2.34 6.97
CA LYS A 145 6.16 3.43 7.68
C LYS A 145 6.55 4.78 7.10
N GLY A 146 5.68 5.77 7.24
CA GLY A 146 5.95 7.09 6.72
C GLY A 146 4.72 7.96 6.55
N LYS A 147 4.90 9.01 5.76
CA LYS A 147 3.88 10.00 5.45
C LYS A 147 3.69 10.14 3.95
N ILE A 148 2.44 10.35 3.55
CA ILE A 148 2.02 10.48 2.17
C ILE A 148 1.36 11.85 1.98
N PHE A 149 1.69 12.51 0.88
CA PHE A 149 0.94 13.66 0.36
C PHE A 149 0.85 13.51 -1.17
N ALA A 150 -0.18 12.81 -1.64
CA ALA A 150 -0.32 12.44 -3.05
C ALA A 150 -1.69 12.85 -3.60
N LYS A 151 -1.72 13.47 -4.78
CA LYS A 151 -2.98 13.71 -5.49
C LYS A 151 -3.50 12.40 -6.09
N ILE A 152 -4.79 12.14 -5.92
CA ILE A 152 -5.49 11.02 -6.56
C ILE A 152 -5.73 11.40 -8.01
N LYS A 153 -5.09 10.66 -8.93
CA LYS A 153 -5.28 10.79 -10.38
C LYS A 153 -6.47 9.97 -10.87
#